data_AF-A0A8C8YMZ3-F1
#
_entry.id   AF-A0A8C8YMZ3-F1
#
_cell.length_a   1.000
_cell.length_b   1.000
_cell.length_c   1.000
_cell.angle_alpha   90.00
_cell.angle_beta   90.00
_cell.angle_gamma   90.00
#
_symmetry.space_group_name_H-M   'P 1'
#
loop_
_entity.id
_entity.type
_entity.pdbx_description
1 polymer ?
#
loop_
_entity_poly.entity_id
_entity_poly.type
_entity_poly.pdbx_seq_one_letter_code
_entity_poly.pdbx_strand_id
1 'polypeptide(L)'
;IKYGNFIDNLRLFTKGGSGGMGYPRLGGEGGKGGDIWVVAHKKMTLKQLKDKYPQKRLVAEGGANSRVSALKGSKGKDCEISAPVGISVTDENGKIIGELNKEGDRILDSQMLENPLC
;
A
#
# COMPACT_ATOMS: atom_id res chain seq x y z
N ILE A 1 7.03 -32.50 -18.79
CA ILE A 1 5.98 -31.80 -18.02
C ILE A 1 6.56 -30.45 -17.62
N LYS A 2 6.22 -29.36 -18.33
CA LYS A 2 6.66 -28.02 -17.94
C LYS A 2 5.84 -27.64 -16.70
N TYR A 3 6.46 -27.63 -15.52
CA TYR A 3 5.89 -26.94 -14.37
C TYR A 3 5.79 -25.46 -14.76
N GLY A 4 4.63 -25.05 -15.26
CA GLY A 4 4.39 -23.69 -15.69
C GLY A 4 4.48 -22.78 -14.48
N ASN A 5 5.55 -22.00 -14.38
CA ASN A 5 5.80 -20.89 -13.43
C ASN A 5 4.75 -20.73 -12.33
N PHE A 6 4.74 -21.66 -11.37
CA PHE A 6 3.97 -21.50 -10.14
C PHE A 6 4.70 -20.46 -9.29
N ILE A 7 4.02 -19.35 -9.00
CA ILE A 7 4.56 -18.29 -8.16
C ILE A 7 3.98 -18.55 -6.78
N ASP A 8 4.84 -19.00 -5.87
CA ASP A 8 4.47 -19.29 -4.49
C ASP A 8 4.61 -18.04 -3.59
N ASN A 9 5.56 -17.15 -3.95
CA ASN A 9 5.86 -15.93 -3.21
C ASN A 9 6.02 -14.74 -4.15
N LEU A 10 5.41 -13.61 -3.79
CA LEU A 10 5.56 -12.34 -4.50
C LEU A 10 5.90 -11.23 -3.50
N ARG A 11 7.12 -10.69 -3.61
CA ARG A 11 7.52 -9.50 -2.85
C ARG A 11 7.14 -8.24 -3.61
N LEU A 12 6.41 -7.36 -2.93
CA LEU A 12 6.05 -6.02 -3.39
C LEU A 12 6.68 -5.00 -2.45
N PHE A 13 7.07 -3.87 -3.01
CA PHE A 13 7.51 -2.69 -2.27
C PHE A 13 6.33 -1.74 -2.18
N THR A 14 5.79 -1.59 -0.98
CA THR A 14 4.68 -0.69 -0.69
C THR A 14 5.21 0.55 0.03
N LYS A 15 4.68 1.72 -0.31
CA LYS A 15 5.00 2.98 0.35
C LYS A 15 3.72 3.78 0.57
N GLY A 16 3.39 4.05 1.83
CA GLY A 16 2.31 4.98 2.18
C GLY A 16 2.54 6.36 1.56
N GLY A 17 1.45 7.07 1.31
CA GLY A 17 1.51 8.44 0.80
C GLY A 17 2.25 9.34 1.79
N SER A 18 3.08 10.26 1.28
CA SER A 18 3.69 11.28 2.12
C SER A 18 2.62 12.24 2.63
N GLY A 19 2.76 12.74 3.87
CA GLY A 19 1.94 13.85 4.35
C GLY A 19 2.18 15.10 3.52
N GLY A 20 1.13 15.90 3.34
CA GLY A 20 1.23 17.22 2.72
C GLY A 20 1.98 18.21 3.62
N MET A 21 2.49 19.28 3.01
CA MET A 21 3.15 20.36 3.74
C MET A 21 2.11 21.27 4.44
N GLY A 22 2.37 21.56 5.71
CA GLY A 22 1.64 22.57 6.48
C GLY A 22 1.99 24.00 6.08
N TYR A 23 1.14 24.95 6.46
CA TYR A 23 1.36 26.38 6.31
C TYR A 23 1.44 27.00 7.70
N PRO A 24 2.54 26.75 8.44
CA PRO A 24 2.62 26.98 9.89
C PRO A 24 2.39 28.45 10.28
N ARG A 25 2.72 29.39 9.40
CA ARG A 25 2.49 30.83 9.64
C ARG A 25 1.02 31.20 9.84
N LEU A 26 0.09 30.40 9.34
CA LEU A 26 -1.36 30.59 9.50
C LEU A 26 -2.02 29.41 10.22
N GLY A 27 -1.23 28.57 10.89
CA GLY A 27 -1.74 27.35 11.52
C GLY A 27 -2.24 26.29 10.54
N GLY A 28 -1.77 26.32 9.28
CA GLY A 28 -2.17 25.34 8.28
C GLY A 28 -1.54 23.96 8.50
N GLU A 29 -2.36 22.92 8.44
CA GLU A 29 -1.99 21.51 8.55
C GLU A 29 -2.02 20.84 7.17
N GLY A 30 -0.94 20.17 6.79
CA GLY A 30 -0.93 19.35 5.58
C GLY A 30 -1.79 18.10 5.73
N GLY A 31 -2.34 17.61 4.62
CA GLY A 31 -3.19 16.43 4.63
C GLY A 31 -2.42 15.16 4.92
N LYS A 32 -3.07 14.17 5.53
CA LYS A 32 -2.49 12.83 5.71
C LYS A 32 -2.27 12.19 4.32
N GLY A 33 -1.17 11.48 4.14
CA GLY A 33 -1.00 10.63 2.97
C GLY A 33 -1.98 9.46 2.93
N GLY A 34 -2.16 8.89 1.74
CA GLY A 34 -2.96 7.69 1.54
C GLY A 34 -2.33 6.46 2.20
N ASP A 35 -3.18 5.56 2.66
CA ASP A 35 -2.79 4.28 3.24
C ASP A 35 -2.77 3.19 2.15
N ILE A 36 -2.00 2.13 2.35
CA ILE A 36 -1.99 0.95 1.46
C ILE A 36 -2.80 -0.17 2.12
N TRP A 37 -3.69 -0.77 1.36
CA TRP A 37 -4.54 -1.87 1.81
C TRP A 37 -4.33 -3.08 0.93
N VAL A 38 -4.14 -4.25 1.52
CA VAL A 38 -4.18 -5.53 0.79
C VAL A 38 -5.55 -6.14 1.00
N VAL A 39 -6.27 -6.42 -0.08
CA VAL A 39 -7.66 -6.89 -0.04
C VAL A 39 -7.77 -8.24 -0.73
N ALA A 40 -8.40 -9.19 -0.06
CA ALA A 40 -8.56 -10.56 -0.52
C ALA A 40 -9.66 -10.69 -1.58
N HIS A 41 -9.32 -11.31 -2.71
CA HIS A 41 -10.20 -11.55 -3.84
C HIS A 41 -10.03 -12.97 -4.42
N LYS A 42 -11.13 -13.73 -4.49
CA LYS A 42 -11.23 -15.13 -4.92
C LYS A 42 -10.93 -15.33 -6.40
N LYS A 43 -11.21 -14.30 -7.21
CA LYS A 43 -10.96 -14.33 -8.66
C LYS A 43 -9.56 -13.85 -9.05
N MET A 44 -8.75 -13.43 -8.08
CA MET A 44 -7.40 -12.93 -8.31
C MET A 44 -6.38 -14.06 -8.16
N THR A 45 -5.31 -14.02 -8.94
CA THR A 45 -4.17 -14.95 -8.83
C THR A 45 -2.86 -14.18 -8.65
N LEU A 46 -1.84 -14.82 -8.06
CA LEU A 46 -0.51 -14.20 -7.88
C LEU A 46 0.15 -13.80 -9.20
N LYS A 47 -0.15 -14.54 -10.29
CA LYS A 47 0.31 -14.20 -11.63
C LYS A 47 -0.30 -12.89 -12.13
N GLN A 48 -1.63 -12.74 -12.02
CA GLN A 48 -2.30 -11.49 -12.39
C GLN A 48 -1.81 -10.31 -11.54
N LEU A 49 -1.54 -10.54 -10.25
CA LEU A 49 -0.99 -9.52 -9.37
C LEU A 49 0.41 -9.06 -9.84
N LYS A 50 1.29 -10.00 -10.19
CA LYS A 50 2.60 -9.71 -10.76
C LYS A 50 2.49 -8.97 -12.10
N ASP A 51 1.58 -9.38 -12.97
CA ASP A 51 1.36 -8.76 -14.29
C ASP A 51 0.80 -7.34 -14.15
N LYS A 52 -0.05 -7.09 -13.12
CA LYS A 52 -0.58 -5.76 -12.79
C LYS A 52 0.51 -4.82 -12.27
N TYR A 53 1.49 -5.33 -11.53
CA TYR A 53 2.58 -4.54 -10.93
C TYR A 53 3.97 -5.04 -11.39
N PRO A 54 4.35 -4.82 -12.65
CA PRO A 54 5.63 -5.30 -13.19
C PRO A 54 6.84 -4.67 -12.48
N GLN A 55 6.70 -3.41 -12.02
CA GLN A 55 7.72 -2.71 -11.26
C GLN A 55 7.78 -3.12 -9.78
N LYS A 56 6.83 -3.95 -9.32
CA LYS A 56 6.68 -4.39 -7.91
C LYS A 56 6.69 -3.25 -6.90
N ARG A 57 6.39 -2.02 -7.30
CA ARG A 57 6.38 -0.83 -6.46
C ARG A 57 4.99 -0.21 -6.49
N LEU A 58 4.43 -0.01 -5.32
CA LEU A 58 3.13 0.63 -5.13
C LEU A 58 3.29 1.77 -4.14
N VAL A 59 2.79 2.94 -4.52
CA VAL A 59 2.89 4.14 -3.70
C VAL A 59 1.48 4.72 -3.61
N ALA A 60 0.99 4.91 -2.38
CA ALA A 60 -0.28 5.61 -2.17
C ALA A 60 -0.12 7.12 -2.42
N GLU A 61 -1.22 7.81 -2.71
CA GLU A 61 -1.16 9.23 -3.08
C GLU A 61 -0.76 10.08 -1.86
N GLY A 62 0.08 11.09 -2.09
CA GLY A 62 0.45 12.04 -1.04
C GLY A 62 -0.74 12.88 -0.58
N GLY A 63 -0.70 13.32 0.68
CA GLY A 63 -1.65 14.28 1.21
C GLY A 63 -1.46 15.65 0.55
N ALA A 64 -2.55 16.40 0.41
CA ALA A 64 -2.48 17.73 -0.19
C ALA A 64 -1.79 18.73 0.75
N ASN A 65 -1.03 19.67 0.18
CA ASN A 65 -0.46 20.77 0.93
C ASN A 65 -1.56 21.74 1.37
N SER A 66 -1.44 22.28 2.58
CA SER A 66 -2.25 23.42 3.00
C SER A 66 -1.83 24.69 2.26
N ARG A 67 -2.79 25.60 2.09
CA ARG A 67 -2.61 26.89 1.40
C ARG A 67 -3.33 27.98 2.19
N VAL A 68 -3.02 29.24 1.89
CA VAL A 68 -3.67 30.40 2.53
C VAL A 68 -5.20 30.34 2.43
N SER A 69 -5.73 29.84 1.31
CA SER A 69 -7.17 29.67 1.09
C SER A 69 -7.76 28.38 1.71
N ALA A 70 -6.92 27.43 2.10
CA ALA A 70 -7.33 26.13 2.64
C ALA A 70 -6.28 25.65 3.65
N LEU A 71 -6.48 26.03 4.92
CA LEU A 71 -5.54 25.74 6.00
C LEU A 71 -5.45 24.25 6.33
N LYS A 72 -6.37 23.41 5.86
CA LYS A 72 -6.30 21.95 6.03
C LYS A 72 -6.15 21.26 4.68
N GLY A 73 -5.06 20.53 4.52
CA GLY A 73 -4.84 19.68 3.35
C GLY A 73 -5.73 18.44 3.36
N SER A 74 -6.21 18.05 2.19
CA SER A 74 -7.00 16.82 2.01
C SER A 74 -6.16 15.55 2.15
N LYS A 75 -6.78 14.46 2.62
CA LYS A 75 -6.16 13.14 2.65
C LYS A 75 -5.81 12.70 1.22
N GLY A 76 -4.61 12.14 1.03
CA GLY A 76 -4.25 11.43 -0.19
C GLY A 76 -5.12 10.19 -0.39
N LYS A 77 -5.34 9.77 -1.64
CA LYS A 77 -6.10 8.54 -1.93
C LYS A 77 -5.32 7.30 -1.50
N ASP A 78 -6.07 6.40 -0.87
CA ASP A 78 -5.58 5.10 -0.47
C ASP A 78 -5.34 4.21 -1.71
N CYS A 79 -4.38 3.29 -1.60
CA CYS A 79 -4.06 2.33 -2.66
C CYS A 79 -4.47 0.93 -2.22
N GLU A 80 -5.33 0.28 -3.00
CA GLU A 80 -5.79 -1.08 -2.72
C GLU A 80 -5.10 -2.10 -3.63
N ILE A 81 -4.53 -3.13 -3.01
CA ILE A 81 -3.83 -4.24 -3.63
C ILE A 81 -4.71 -5.47 -3.53
N SER A 82 -5.33 -5.84 -4.64
CA SER A 82 -6.14 -7.05 -4.72
C SER A 82 -5.24 -8.29 -4.73
N ALA A 83 -5.36 -9.15 -3.73
CA ALA A 83 -4.55 -10.36 -3.60
C ALA A 83 -5.44 -11.60 -3.49
N PRO A 84 -4.98 -12.80 -3.89
CA PRO A 84 -5.76 -14.03 -3.75
C PRO A 84 -6.13 -14.33 -2.29
N VAL A 85 -7.28 -14.98 -2.08
CA VAL A 85 -7.60 -15.58 -0.78
C VAL A 85 -6.66 -16.75 -0.47
N GLY A 86 -6.38 -16.96 0.81
CA GLY A 86 -5.48 -18.01 1.30
C GLY A 86 -3.99 -17.63 1.25
N ILE A 87 -3.66 -16.33 1.33
CA ILE A 87 -2.27 -15.87 1.42
C ILE A 87 -1.98 -15.22 2.78
N SER A 88 -0.72 -15.31 3.19
CA SER A 88 -0.19 -14.61 4.36
C SER A 88 0.61 -13.39 3.90
N VAL A 89 0.33 -12.23 4.50
CA VAL A 89 1.10 -11.00 4.30
C VAL A 89 2.19 -10.96 5.35
N THR A 90 3.44 -10.90 4.90
CA THR A 90 4.62 -10.89 5.77
C THR A 90 5.46 -9.65 5.55
N ASP A 91 6.13 -9.21 6.62
CA ASP A 91 7.15 -8.19 6.57
C ASP A 91 8.46 -8.71 5.92
N GLU A 92 9.39 -7.82 5.59
CA GLU A 92 10.73 -8.15 5.13
C GLU A 92 11.51 -9.03 6.10
N ASN A 93 11.21 -8.94 7.39
CA ASN A 93 11.76 -9.79 8.46
C ASN A 93 11.10 -11.18 8.54
N GLY A 94 10.13 -11.48 7.66
CA GLY A 94 9.35 -12.72 7.69
C GLY A 94 8.28 -12.77 8.78
N LYS A 95 8.05 -11.68 9.51
CA LYS A 95 6.96 -11.59 10.50
C LYS A 95 5.63 -11.53 9.77
N ILE A 96 4.69 -12.41 10.14
CA ILE A 96 3.33 -12.39 9.61
C ILE A 96 2.63 -11.13 10.14
N ILE A 97 2.25 -10.24 9.23
CA ILE A 97 1.45 -9.04 9.50
C ILE A 97 -0.02 -9.44 9.63
N GLY A 98 -0.47 -10.37 8.80
CA GLY A 98 -1.80 -10.97 8.87
C GLY A 98 -2.04 -11.95 7.72
N GLU A 99 -3.22 -12.56 7.71
CA GLU A 99 -3.64 -13.52 6.70
C GLU A 99 -4.97 -13.14 6.07
N LEU A 100 -5.08 -13.36 4.77
CA LEU A 100 -6.26 -13.05 3.97
C LEU A 100 -7.00 -14.36 3.68
N ASN A 101 -7.80 -14.83 4.62
CA ASN A 101 -8.40 -16.17 4.57
C ASN A 101 -9.79 -16.18 3.90
N LYS A 102 -10.49 -15.05 3.88
CA LYS A 102 -11.84 -14.91 3.31
C LYS A 102 -11.91 -13.78 2.29
N GLU A 103 -12.88 -13.87 1.38
CA GLU A 103 -13.15 -12.80 0.42
C GLU A 103 -13.45 -11.49 1.16
N GLY A 104 -12.81 -10.40 0.73
CA GLY A 104 -13.01 -9.09 1.34
C GLY A 104 -12.26 -8.87 2.65
N ASP A 105 -11.51 -9.86 3.14
CA ASP A 105 -10.52 -9.61 4.19
C ASP A 105 -9.58 -8.51 3.71
N ARG A 106 -9.31 -7.54 4.58
CA ARG A 106 -8.41 -6.42 4.28
C ARG A 106 -7.39 -6.28 5.39
N ILE A 107 -6.14 -6.13 4.99
CA ILE A 107 -5.03 -5.85 5.90
C ILE A 107 -4.51 -4.47 5.55
N LEU A 108 -4.41 -3.62 6.58
CA LEU A 108 -3.68 -2.38 6.45
C LEU A 108 -2.21 -2.73 6.31
N ASP A 109 -1.64 -2.44 5.15
CA ASP A 109 -0.20 -2.49 5.00
C ASP A 109 0.37 -1.20 5.58
N SER A 110 0.62 -1.24 6.89
CA SER A 110 1.20 -0.12 7.63
C SER A 110 2.70 -0.01 7.43
N GLN A 111 3.30 -0.71 6.47
CA GLN A 111 4.69 -0.50 6.09
C GLN A 111 4.84 0.88 5.44
N MET A 112 4.93 1.90 6.31
CA MET A 112 6.09 2.77 6.22
C MET A 112 7.31 1.86 6.32
N LEU A 113 7.78 1.34 5.18
CA LEU A 113 9.20 1.05 5.06
C LEU A 113 9.87 2.39 5.32
N GLU A 114 10.35 2.58 6.56
CA GLU A 114 11.54 3.39 6.78
C GLU A 114 12.49 2.96 5.69
N ASN A 115 12.74 3.86 4.75
CA ASN A 115 13.77 3.65 3.76
C ASN A 115 15.07 3.70 4.56
N PRO A 116 15.83 2.61 4.80
CA PRO A 116 17.12 2.73 5.49
C PRO A 116 18.20 3.38 4.60
N LEU A 117 17.80 4.02 3.49
CA LEU A 117 18.66 4.66 2.51
C LEU A 117 18.09 6.01 2.05
N CYS A 118 17.93 6.95 2.99
CA CYS A 118 18.10 8.39 2.74
C CYS A 118 18.84 9.01 3.92
#